data_AF-A0A7S2I561-F1
#
_entry.id   AF-A0A7S2I561-F1
#
_cell.length_a   1.000
_cell.length_b   1.000
_cell.length_c   1.000
_cell.angle_alpha   90.00
_cell.angle_beta   90.00
_cell.angle_gamma   90.00
#
_symmetry.space_group_name_H-M   'P 1'
#
loop_
_entity.id
_entity.type
_entity.pdbx_description
1 polymer ?
#
loop_
_entity_poly.entity_id
_entity_poly.type
_entity_poly.pdbx_seq_one_letter_code
_entity_poly.pdbx_strand_id
1 'polypeptide(L)'
;AQYVPHGEFHFLTRFHYWAADTVTYGAESPWGEHEIDYVLFIKCDNGGPPLKPDPEEVSEYKYVSPDELRDMMYNKDDNGNLLWSPWFIGIMERGGFEWWENLEEALKPGGKYCNE
;
A
#
# COMPACT_ATOMS: atom_id res chain seq x y z
N ALA A 1 -8.05 16.68 12.04
CA ALA A 1 -7.85 16.08 10.71
C ALA A 1 -9.20 16.03 9.99
N GLN A 2 -9.55 17.08 9.23
CA GLN A 2 -10.89 17.24 8.64
C GLN A 2 -11.17 16.24 7.50
N TYR A 3 -10.14 15.89 6.73
CA TYR A 3 -10.27 15.06 5.53
C TYR A 3 -9.88 13.59 5.74
N VAL A 4 -9.09 13.31 6.78
CA VAL A 4 -8.56 11.97 7.12
C VAL A 4 -8.68 11.79 8.64
N PRO A 5 -9.90 11.58 9.19
CA PRO A 5 -10.09 11.47 10.63
C PRO A 5 -9.43 10.19 11.17
N HIS A 6 -8.80 10.27 12.35
CA HIS A 6 -8.08 9.11 12.90
C HIS A 6 -9.00 7.90 13.19
N GLY A 7 -10.27 8.14 13.51
CA GLY A 7 -11.24 7.07 13.80
C GLY A 7 -11.74 6.31 12.56
N GLU A 8 -11.43 6.80 11.36
CA GLU A 8 -11.80 6.18 10.07
C GLU A 8 -10.70 5.25 9.54
N PHE A 9 -9.58 5.10 10.27
CA PHE A 9 -8.59 4.06 9.95
C PHE A 9 -9.08 2.71 10.47
N HIS A 10 -9.13 1.74 9.57
CA HIS A 10 -9.51 0.37 9.85
C HIS A 10 -8.28 -0.51 9.83
N PHE A 11 -8.03 -1.18 10.95
CA PHE A 11 -7.02 -2.24 11.02
C PHE A 11 -7.53 -3.50 10.31
N LEU A 12 -6.73 -4.04 9.40
CA LEU A 12 -7.02 -5.30 8.73
C LEU A 12 -6.16 -6.42 9.32
N THR A 13 -4.84 -6.32 9.21
CA THR A 13 -3.97 -7.44 9.61
C THR A 13 -2.57 -6.95 9.92
N ARG A 14 -1.72 -7.87 10.37
CA ARG A 14 -0.28 -7.67 10.49
C ARG A 14 0.45 -8.43 9.40
N PHE A 15 1.48 -7.80 8.83
CA PHE A 15 2.36 -8.41 7.84
C PHE A 15 3.80 -8.44 8.36
N HIS A 16 4.27 -9.64 8.73
CA HIS A 16 5.67 -9.82 9.13
C HIS A 16 6.53 -10.08 7.89
N TYR A 17 7.50 -9.20 7.64
CA TYR A 17 8.41 -9.32 6.51
C TYR A 17 9.82 -8.84 6.87
N TRP A 18 10.77 -9.17 6.01
CA TRP A 18 12.07 -8.53 5.98
C TRP A 18 12.53 -8.45 4.53
N ALA A 19 13.23 -7.38 4.18
CA ALA A 19 13.76 -7.17 2.85
C ALA A 19 15.05 -6.36 2.92
N ALA A 20 15.99 -6.65 2.02
CA ALA A 20 17.20 -5.86 1.85
C ALA A 20 17.04 -4.93 0.64
N ASP A 21 17.60 -3.72 0.71
CA ASP A 21 17.45 -2.72 -0.36
C ASP A 21 18.44 -2.93 -1.51
N THR A 22 18.58 -4.17 -1.95
CA THR A 22 19.56 -4.54 -2.96
C THR A 22 19.15 -4.16 -4.37
N VAL A 23 17.85 -3.95 -4.62
CA VAL A 23 17.32 -3.53 -5.93
C VAL A 23 17.66 -2.07 -6.20
N THR A 24 17.44 -1.20 -5.21
CA THR A 24 17.64 0.25 -5.34
C THR A 24 19.09 0.65 -5.09
N TYR A 25 19.72 0.11 -4.05
CA TYR A 25 21.07 0.54 -3.61
C TYR A 25 22.18 -0.48 -3.91
N GLY A 26 21.84 -1.59 -4.59
CA GLY A 26 22.80 -2.60 -5.04
C GLY A 26 23.09 -3.71 -4.02
N ALA A 27 23.73 -4.78 -4.47
CA ALA A 27 23.93 -6.01 -3.68
C ALA A 27 24.70 -5.83 -2.35
N GLU A 28 25.52 -4.78 -2.25
CA GLU A 28 26.30 -4.46 -1.05
C GLU A 28 25.59 -3.44 -0.11
N SER A 29 24.31 -3.15 -0.35
CA SER A 29 23.55 -2.23 0.49
C SER A 29 23.52 -2.73 1.94
N PRO A 30 23.90 -1.90 2.92
CA PRO A 30 23.76 -2.24 4.34
C PRO A 30 22.34 -2.02 4.86
N TRP A 31 21.42 -1.53 4.02
CA TRP A 31 20.08 -1.11 4.39
C TRP A 31 19.01 -2.14 4.03
N GLY A 32 17.94 -2.14 4.81
CA GLY A 32 16.77 -2.98 4.64
C GLY A 32 15.79 -2.80 5.79
N GLU A 33 14.69 -3.55 5.73
CA GLU A 33 13.57 -3.51 6.66
C GLU A 33 13.37 -4.87 7.32
N HIS A 34 12.92 -4.90 8.58
CA HIS A 34 12.47 -6.11 9.29
C HIS A 34 11.38 -5.74 10.29
N GLU A 35 10.13 -5.92 9.88
CA GLU A 35 8.99 -5.28 10.56
C GLU A 35 7.78 -6.20 10.64
N ILE A 36 6.93 -5.94 11.63
CA ILE A 36 5.55 -6.42 11.67
C ILE A 36 4.67 -5.21 11.35
N ASP A 37 4.32 -5.06 10.09
CA ASP A 37 3.54 -3.93 9.60
C ASP A 37 2.07 -4.08 9.94
N TYR A 38 1.47 -2.98 10.42
CA TYR A 38 0.03 -2.89 10.61
C TYR A 38 -0.60 -2.38 9.32
N VAL A 39 -1.38 -3.24 8.66
CA VAL A 39 -2.10 -2.87 7.44
C VAL A 39 -3.36 -2.11 7.82
N LEU A 40 -3.39 -0.82 7.49
CA LEU A 40 -4.49 0.09 7.78
C LEU A 40 -5.15 0.55 6.47
N PHE A 41 -6.48 0.48 6.41
CA PHE A 41 -7.26 1.03 5.31
C PHE A 41 -8.02 2.29 5.76
N ILE A 42 -8.19 3.23 4.85
CA ILE A 42 -9.11 4.36 5.02
C ILE A 42 -9.77 4.65 3.68
N LYS A 43 -11.08 4.95 3.72
CA LYS A 43 -11.82 5.46 2.58
C LYS A 43 -12.14 6.93 2.82
N CYS A 44 -11.63 7.79 1.96
CA CYS A 44 -11.96 9.22 2.00
C CYS A 44 -13.07 9.51 1.00
N ASP A 45 -14.10 10.24 1.43
CA ASP A 45 -15.15 10.70 0.54
C ASP A 45 -14.66 11.83 -0.40
N ASN A 46 -15.39 12.06 -1.49
CA ASN A 46 -15.21 13.20 -2.41
C ASN A 46 -13.81 13.34 -3.05
N GLY A 47 -13.12 12.22 -3.30
CA GLY A 47 -11.85 12.22 -4.04
C GLY A 47 -10.60 12.45 -3.18
N GLY A 48 -10.72 12.43 -1.85
CA GLY A 48 -9.59 12.46 -0.92
C GLY A 48 -9.22 13.86 -0.39
N PRO A 49 -8.21 13.95 0.50
CA PRO A 49 -7.73 15.22 1.02
C PRO A 49 -7.02 16.05 -0.08
N PRO A 50 -6.97 17.39 0.06
CA PRO A 50 -6.06 18.19 -0.75
C PRO A 50 -4.61 17.73 -0.49
N LEU A 51 -3.90 17.36 -1.56
CA LEU A 51 -2.55 16.84 -1.48
C LEU A 51 -1.53 17.98 -1.60
N LYS A 52 -0.61 18.06 -0.64
CA LYS A 52 0.59 18.89 -0.67
C LYS A 52 1.76 18.09 -0.09
N PRO A 53 2.23 17.05 -0.79
CA PRO A 53 3.32 16.21 -0.31
C PRO A 53 4.62 17.00 -0.16
N ASP A 54 5.48 16.55 0.75
CA ASP A 54 6.85 17.05 0.86
C ASP A 54 7.68 16.45 -0.30
N PRO A 55 8.28 17.27 -1.18
CA PRO A 55 9.07 16.76 -2.31
C PRO A 55 10.34 15.99 -1.89
N GLU A 56 10.83 16.16 -0.66
CA GLU A 56 11.96 15.36 -0.14
C GLU A 56 11.54 13.93 0.22
N GLU A 57 10.26 13.68 0.45
CA GLU A 57 9.72 12.38 0.86
C GLU A 57 8.93 11.68 -0.24
N VAL A 58 8.23 12.44 -1.11
CA VAL A 58 7.37 11.90 -2.16
C VAL A 58 7.69 12.57 -3.49
N SER A 59 8.28 11.80 -4.41
CA SER A 59 8.61 12.29 -5.75
C SER A 59 7.37 12.48 -6.63
N GLU A 60 6.45 11.51 -6.62
CA GLU A 60 5.24 11.48 -7.45
C GLU A 60 4.10 10.75 -6.74
N TYR A 61 2.86 11.04 -7.12
CA TYR A 61 1.67 10.34 -6.62
C TYR A 61 0.61 10.20 -7.72
N LYS A 62 -0.19 9.14 -7.64
CA LYS A 62 -1.29 8.88 -8.56
C LYS A 62 -2.41 8.11 -7.86
N TYR A 63 -3.66 8.55 -8.04
CA TYR A 63 -4.81 7.71 -7.73
C TYR A 63 -5.05 6.73 -8.87
N VAL A 64 -5.23 5.45 -8.53
CA VAL A 64 -5.42 4.37 -9.50
C VAL A 64 -6.59 3.49 -9.10
N SER A 65 -7.23 2.90 -10.10
CA SER A 65 -8.14 1.77 -9.93
C SER A 65 -7.38 0.47 -9.67
N PRO A 66 -8.05 -0.59 -9.14
CA PRO A 66 -7.42 -1.89 -8.95
C PRO A 66 -6.81 -2.47 -10.23
N ASP A 67 -7.48 -2.31 -11.38
CA ASP A 67 -7.01 -2.83 -12.65
C ASP A 67 -5.81 -2.05 -13.18
N GLU A 68 -5.82 -0.71 -13.09
CA GLU A 68 -4.65 0.10 -13.41
C GLU A 68 -3.44 -0.26 -12.54
N LEU A 69 -3.65 -0.54 -11.25
CA LEU A 69 -2.56 -0.97 -10.37
C LEU A 69 -2.01 -2.34 -10.77
N ARG A 70 -2.88 -3.30 -11.12
CA ARG A 70 -2.45 -4.62 -11.63
C ARG A 70 -1.60 -4.46 -12.88
N ASP A 71 -2.06 -3.65 -13.83
CA ASP A 71 -1.31 -3.38 -15.05
C ASP A 71 0.04 -2.75 -14.71
N MET A 72 0.08 -1.73 -13.85
CA MET A 72 1.31 -1.07 -13.41
C MET A 72 2.31 -2.02 -12.72
N MET A 73 1.83 -2.98 -11.93
CA MET A 73 2.67 -3.95 -11.22
C MET A 73 3.19 -5.07 -12.13
N TYR A 74 2.37 -5.56 -13.07
CA TYR A 74 2.65 -6.82 -13.75
C TYR A 74 2.90 -6.68 -15.27
N ASN A 75 2.36 -5.66 -15.93
CA ASN A 75 2.62 -5.40 -17.35
C ASN A 75 3.87 -4.51 -17.51
N LYS A 76 5.04 -5.14 -17.69
CA LYS A 76 6.33 -4.45 -17.75
C LYS A 76 6.57 -3.70 -19.06
N ASP A 77 5.87 -4.07 -20.13
CA ASP A 77 6.11 -3.52 -21.47
C ASP A 77 5.60 -2.07 -21.59
N ASP A 78 4.53 -1.72 -20.87
CA ASP A 78 3.90 -0.38 -20.91
C ASP A 78 4.36 0.57 -19.78
N ASN A 79 4.92 0.03 -18.68
CA ASN A 79 5.10 0.78 -17.43
C ASN A 79 6.54 1.19 -17.11
N GLY A 80 7.45 1.11 -18.08
CA GLY A 80 8.79 1.72 -17.95
C GLY A 80 9.65 1.21 -16.78
N ASN A 81 9.43 -0.03 -16.32
CA ASN A 81 10.10 -0.64 -15.17
C ASN A 81 9.88 0.10 -13.84
N LEU A 82 8.63 0.38 -13.48
CA LEU A 82 8.30 0.80 -12.11
C LEU A 82 8.89 -0.19 -11.08
N LEU A 83 9.49 0.38 -10.04
CA LEU A 83 9.96 -0.35 -8.87
C LEU A 83 8.89 -0.29 -7.79
N TRP A 84 8.70 -1.41 -7.10
CA TRP A 84 7.74 -1.55 -6.02
C TRP A 84 8.48 -2.01 -4.77
N SER A 85 8.11 -1.45 -3.62
CA SER A 85 8.68 -1.90 -2.36
C SER A 85 8.30 -3.38 -2.12
N PRO A 86 9.20 -4.19 -1.53
CA PRO A 86 8.91 -5.58 -1.23
C PRO A 86 7.66 -5.77 -0.36
N TRP A 87 7.45 -4.86 0.61
CA TRP A 87 6.27 -4.90 1.46
C TRP A 87 4.98 -4.66 0.66
N PHE A 88 4.98 -3.73 -0.29
CA PHE A 88 3.78 -3.39 -1.06
C PHE A 88 3.38 -4.55 -1.97
N ILE A 89 4.33 -5.16 -2.67
CA ILE A 89 4.10 -6.39 -3.44
C ILE A 89 3.53 -7.48 -2.53
N GLY A 90 4.18 -7.70 -1.38
CA GLY A 90 3.78 -8.74 -0.43
C GLY A 90 2.35 -8.56 0.10
N ILE A 91 1.94 -7.34 0.43
CA ILE A 91 0.57 -7.02 0.85
C ILE A 91 -0.42 -7.28 -0.28
N MET A 92 -0.14 -6.78 -1.48
CA MET A 92 -1.05 -6.92 -2.62
C MET A 92 -1.25 -8.38 -3.05
N GLU A 93 -0.19 -9.18 -3.08
CA GLU A 93 -0.23 -10.61 -3.43
C GLU A 93 -0.90 -11.49 -2.36
N ARG A 94 -0.89 -11.08 -1.10
CA ARG A 94 -1.49 -11.85 0.02
C ARG A 94 -2.96 -11.52 0.30
N GLY A 95 -3.56 -10.64 -0.49
CA GLY A 95 -4.98 -10.32 -0.38
C GLY A 95 -5.32 -8.86 -0.62
N GLY A 96 -4.35 -7.95 -0.77
CA GLY A 96 -4.62 -6.51 -0.96
C GLY A 96 -5.60 -6.22 -2.10
N PHE A 97 -5.51 -6.93 -3.22
CA PHE A 97 -6.48 -6.81 -4.31
C PHE A 97 -7.89 -7.31 -3.92
N GLU A 98 -8.01 -8.44 -3.21
CA GLU A 98 -9.29 -8.96 -2.73
C GLU A 98 -9.94 -8.00 -1.74
N TRP A 99 -9.16 -7.42 -0.82
CA TRP A 99 -9.67 -6.47 0.17
C TRP A 99 -10.17 -5.19 -0.50
N TRP A 100 -9.47 -4.70 -1.53
CA TRP A 100 -9.89 -3.54 -2.30
C TRP A 100 -11.14 -3.83 -3.15
N GLU A 101 -11.27 -5.01 -3.75
CA GLU A 101 -12.52 -5.36 -4.46
C GLU A 101 -13.71 -5.50 -3.50
N ASN A 102 -13.46 -5.77 -2.22
CA ASN A 102 -14.47 -5.94 -1.18
C ASN A 102 -14.37 -4.86 -0.08
N LEU A 103 -14.24 -3.59 -0.46
CA LEU A 103 -14.03 -2.47 0.48
C LEU A 103 -15.01 -2.41 1.64
N GLU A 104 -16.30 -2.72 1.41
CA GLU A 104 -17.30 -2.70 2.48
C GLU A 104 -16.99 -3.70 3.59
N GLU A 105 -16.49 -4.88 3.24
CA GLU A 105 -16.08 -5.89 4.21
C GLU A 105 -14.71 -5.57 4.82
N ALA A 106 -13.77 -5.01 4.03
CA ALA A 106 -12.46 -4.60 4.52
C ALA A 106 -12.52 -3.44 5.53
N LEU A 107 -13.48 -2.53 5.38
CA LEU A 107 -13.70 -1.39 6.27
C LEU A 107 -14.66 -1.73 7.43
N LYS A 108 -15.17 -2.95 7.51
CA LYS A 108 -16.06 -3.36 8.59
C LYS A 108 -15.24 -3.66 9.86
N PRO A 109 -15.50 -3.00 11.00
CA PRO A 109 -14.83 -3.31 12.26
C PRO A 109 -15.05 -4.79 12.64
N GLY A 110 -13.98 -5.54 12.88
CA GLY A 110 -14.04 -6.98 13.15
C GLY A 110 -14.58 -7.81 11.97
N GLY A 111 -14.48 -7.29 10.74
CA GLY A 111 -14.88 -7.99 9.52
C GLY A 111 -13.99 -9.20 9.21
N LYS A 112 -14.36 -9.96 8.17
CA LYS A 112 -13.69 -11.19 7.72
C LYS A 112 -12.17 -11.03 7.55
N TYR A 113 -11.72 -9.86 7.11
CA TYR A 113 -10.31 -9.59 6.84
C TYR A 113 -9.53 -9.06 8.05
N CYS A 114 -10.23 -8.80 9.17
CA CYS A 114 -9.63 -8.38 10.42
C CYS A 114 -9.04 -9.61 11.15
N ASN A 115 -7.72 -9.79 11.07
CA ASN A 115 -7.02 -10.86 11.78
C ASN A 115 -6.26 -10.28 12.98
N GLU A 116 -6.72 -10.63 14.18
CA GLU A 116 -6.09 -10.26 15.46
C GLU A 116 -4.80 -11.03 15.78
#